data_AF-A0A8H4J5C3-F1
#
_entry.id   AF-A0A8H4J5C3-F1
#
_cell.length_a   1.000
_cell.length_b   1.000
_cell.length_c   1.000
_cell.angle_alpha   90.00
_cell.angle_beta   90.00
_cell.angle_gamma   90.00
#
_symmetry.space_group_name_H-M   'P 1'
#
loop_
_entity.id
_entity.type
_entity.pdbx_description
1 polymer ?
#
loop_
_entity_poly.entity_id
_entity_poly.type
_entity_poly.pdbx_seq_one_letter_code
_entity_poly.pdbx_strand_id
1 'polypeptide(L)'
;MHFAFPPRKTSRPPPYVTAANARSQGSFLTRRMARQLAVYALVALTFLYILKNWFFSGPAAEYIPAGTPPVVIVTTFDDDLAESFMEKIRLNRNTYAEKHGYATFYTNSSEYDIGDYPISWAKVPSVRHAMTAFPHSTYFFYLDINSLIVNPDLTIEEHIMNKSRLEDLMIVGLPVVPPDSVIKTFAHISGDNIDLVLTQDSDNLCQNSFIIRRGDWAKFFLDAWYDPLYRSYNFQRAEGHALEHIVQWHGTILAKLALIPQRMLNAYTRSESVENKDSMYQEGDFVVAFPDCIDDKKNTCEDDMAPWFDRKKIQAANMLPPIDQSALERNPKFKVLYEDIAQNKLNPDASTKDVRRQRVMDEARKELTNKRTEIARSHILKTSLDTLSARAADLPDELHEVITIIAAQLNGRIPSSEREILQEDVEYFTEHIVPISRALSTHLKSIALQLCRIAAPEAEPTPSMIPDLPAIAQDQHDDLRAATTALGDQRARLADLAASVLEAQTRLMEVVVRVLEQTVHGSVQRSVRAKAEHLAAVAKGLELKLSLLMLAGSGPSGELARAVEGYGAFLKAEREELGHRRVIGEDRLRAFEEAGGNGRGGMMREIARRYAEVEEEITKVQMEVGRLQPS
;
A
#
# COMPACT_ATOMS: atom_id res chain seq x y z
N MET A 1 5.03 63.10 -90.63
CA MET A 1 3.65 63.47 -90.26
C MET A 1 2.73 62.29 -90.56
N HIS A 2 1.75 62.07 -89.68
CA HIS A 2 0.57 61.22 -89.84
C HIS A 2 0.71 59.68 -89.77
N PHE A 3 0.56 59.22 -88.52
CA PHE A 3 -0.31 58.14 -88.04
C PHE A 3 -0.48 56.87 -88.89
N ALA A 4 0.23 55.83 -88.47
CA ALA A 4 -0.13 54.44 -88.71
C ALA A 4 -1.16 53.97 -87.67
N PHE A 5 -2.31 53.47 -88.13
CA PHE A 5 -3.06 52.46 -87.38
C PHE A 5 -2.19 51.20 -87.26
N PRO A 6 -2.17 50.47 -86.13
CA PRO A 6 -3.15 49.38 -85.92
C PRO A 6 -3.29 49.02 -84.40
N PRO A 7 -3.66 47.79 -83.97
CA PRO A 7 -4.80 46.93 -84.28
C PRO A 7 -5.67 46.67 -83.02
N ARG A 8 -6.72 45.86 -83.18
CA ARG A 8 -7.69 45.47 -82.15
C ARG A 8 -7.15 44.49 -81.09
N LYS A 9 -7.66 44.72 -79.87
CA LYS A 9 -8.03 43.82 -78.76
C LYS A 9 -6.94 43.00 -78.06
N THR A 10 -6.79 43.25 -76.75
CA THR A 10 -6.77 42.17 -75.75
C THR A 10 -7.55 42.60 -74.51
N SER A 11 -8.27 41.63 -73.95
CA SER A 11 -9.07 41.71 -72.74
C SER A 11 -8.27 41.16 -71.57
N ARG A 12 -7.81 42.04 -70.69
CA ARG A 12 -7.44 41.82 -69.27
C ARG A 12 -6.81 43.11 -68.71
N PRO A 13 -7.51 43.90 -67.87
CA PRO A 13 -6.82 44.88 -67.04
C PRO A 13 -6.09 44.18 -65.87
N PRO A 14 -4.86 44.62 -65.51
CA PRO A 14 -4.07 44.08 -64.40
C PRO A 14 -4.53 44.65 -63.05
N PRO A 15 -4.09 44.05 -61.93
CA PRO A 15 -4.70 44.25 -60.61
C PRO A 15 -4.20 45.54 -59.96
N TYR A 16 -5.10 46.29 -59.32
CA TYR A 16 -4.71 47.36 -58.41
C TYR A 16 -5.51 47.29 -57.11
N VAL A 17 -4.75 47.23 -56.02
CA VAL A 17 -5.17 47.27 -54.63
C VAL A 17 -5.67 48.66 -54.29
N THR A 18 -6.80 48.77 -53.58
CA THR A 18 -7.04 49.90 -52.66
C THR A 18 -7.84 49.44 -51.45
N ALA A 19 -7.22 49.47 -50.29
CA ALA A 19 -7.92 49.63 -49.03
C ALA A 19 -8.20 51.13 -48.83
N ALA A 20 -9.47 51.53 -48.79
CA ALA A 20 -9.92 52.78 -48.16
C ALA A 20 -11.47 52.82 -48.07
N ASN A 21 -11.98 52.54 -46.87
CA ASN A 21 -13.19 53.13 -46.28
C ASN A 21 -14.45 53.32 -47.16
N ALA A 22 -15.32 52.30 -47.19
CA ALA A 22 -16.74 52.48 -47.48
C ALA A 22 -17.61 51.84 -46.37
N ARG A 23 -17.82 52.65 -45.32
CA ARG A 23 -19.00 52.76 -44.45
C ARG A 23 -19.81 51.48 -44.13
N SER A 24 -19.69 51.11 -42.86
CA SER A 24 -20.65 50.40 -42.00
C SER A 24 -22.13 50.59 -42.38
N GLN A 25 -22.77 49.54 -42.88
CA GLN A 25 -24.18 49.29 -42.64
C GLN A 25 -24.28 48.35 -41.43
N GLY A 26 -24.46 48.91 -40.24
CA GLY A 26 -24.78 48.14 -39.05
C GLY A 26 -26.18 47.55 -39.21
N SER A 27 -26.29 46.21 -39.25
CA SER A 27 -27.57 45.55 -39.07
C SER A 27 -27.98 45.70 -37.60
N PHE A 28 -28.83 46.68 -37.33
CA PHE A 28 -29.48 46.77 -36.03
C PHE A 28 -30.45 45.59 -35.89
N LEU A 29 -29.97 44.49 -35.33
CA LEU A 29 -30.82 43.49 -34.67
C LEU A 29 -31.71 44.26 -33.71
N THR A 30 -33.00 44.35 -34.03
CA THR A 30 -33.96 45.05 -33.19
C THR A 30 -33.87 44.50 -31.77
N ARG A 31 -33.92 45.37 -30.76
CA ARG A 31 -33.75 45.03 -29.33
C ARG A 31 -34.66 43.86 -28.87
N ARG A 32 -35.74 43.62 -29.61
CA ARG A 32 -36.68 42.49 -29.45
C ARG A 32 -36.11 41.15 -29.92
N MET A 33 -35.44 41.11 -31.08
CA MET A 33 -34.79 39.89 -31.59
C MET A 33 -33.57 39.49 -30.75
N ALA A 34 -32.80 40.48 -30.26
CA ALA A 34 -31.69 40.21 -29.34
C ALA A 34 -32.16 39.60 -28.01
N ARG A 35 -33.30 40.05 -27.47
CA ARG A 35 -33.91 39.45 -26.27
C ARG A 35 -34.42 38.04 -26.51
N GLN A 36 -35.03 37.77 -27.66
CA GLN A 36 -35.50 36.42 -28.00
C GLN A 36 -34.34 35.44 -28.19
N LEU A 37 -33.28 35.86 -28.88
CA LEU A 37 -32.05 35.05 -29.02
C LEU A 37 -31.39 34.76 -27.68
N ALA A 38 -31.34 35.74 -26.76
CA ALA A 38 -30.81 35.53 -25.42
C ALA A 38 -31.64 34.50 -24.63
N VAL A 39 -32.97 34.54 -24.73
CA VAL A 39 -33.86 33.56 -24.09
C VAL A 39 -33.67 32.17 -24.70
N TYR A 40 -33.62 32.05 -26.03
CA TYR A 40 -33.37 30.75 -26.67
C TYR A 40 -32.00 30.18 -26.34
N ALA A 41 -30.96 31.01 -26.27
CA ALA A 41 -29.63 30.59 -25.85
C ALA A 41 -29.62 30.10 -24.39
N LEU A 42 -30.35 30.79 -23.50
CA LEU A 42 -30.46 30.40 -22.10
C LEU A 42 -31.23 29.09 -21.94
N VAL A 43 -32.33 28.91 -22.68
CA VAL A 43 -33.08 27.65 -22.72
C VAL A 43 -32.20 26.51 -23.26
N ALA A 44 -31.47 26.73 -24.35
CA ALA A 44 -30.56 25.74 -24.91
C ALA A 44 -29.42 25.37 -23.93
N LEU A 45 -28.84 26.36 -23.24
CA LEU A 45 -27.83 26.12 -22.21
C LEU A 45 -28.39 25.36 -21.01
N THR A 46 -29.60 25.69 -20.55
CA THR A 46 -30.26 24.92 -19.47
C THR A 46 -30.59 23.51 -19.90
N PHE A 47 -31.03 23.31 -21.15
CA PHE A 47 -31.30 21.99 -21.70
C PHE A 47 -30.04 21.15 -21.82
N LEU A 48 -28.93 21.73 -22.31
CA LEU A 48 -27.63 21.08 -22.37
C LEU A 48 -27.07 20.77 -20.97
N TYR A 49 -27.29 21.66 -20.00
CA TYR A 49 -26.91 21.42 -18.60
C TYR A 49 -27.69 20.26 -17.98
N ILE A 50 -29.00 20.19 -18.22
CA ILE A 50 -29.84 19.08 -17.76
C ILE A 50 -29.45 17.78 -18.47
N LEU A 51 -29.21 17.79 -19.77
CA LEU A 51 -28.72 16.63 -20.51
C LEU A 51 -27.37 16.14 -19.99
N LYS A 52 -26.44 17.07 -19.70
CA LYS A 52 -25.17 16.75 -19.05
C LYS A 52 -25.39 16.07 -17.70
N ASN A 53 -26.28 16.61 -16.88
CA ASN A 53 -26.52 16.11 -15.53
C ASN A 53 -27.43 14.87 -15.48
N TRP A 54 -28.06 14.49 -16.58
CA TRP A 54 -28.94 13.32 -16.64
C TRP A 54 -28.29 12.13 -17.37
N PHE A 55 -27.46 12.40 -18.38
CA PHE A 55 -26.75 11.38 -19.15
C PHE A 55 -25.27 11.20 -18.77
N PHE A 56 -24.62 12.24 -18.20
CA PHE A 56 -23.19 12.19 -17.85
C PHE A 56 -22.92 12.33 -16.35
N SER A 57 -23.95 12.19 -15.50
CA SER A 57 -23.71 11.89 -14.10
C SER A 57 -23.19 10.47 -14.01
N GLY A 58 -21.86 10.34 -13.96
CA GLY A 58 -21.21 9.12 -13.51
C GLY A 58 -21.74 8.70 -12.13
N PRO A 59 -21.51 7.45 -11.72
CA PRO A 59 -21.90 6.99 -10.39
C PRO A 59 -21.40 7.99 -9.34
N ALA A 60 -22.25 8.30 -8.37
CA ALA A 60 -21.89 9.18 -7.26
C ALA A 60 -20.54 8.73 -6.69
N ALA A 61 -19.62 9.67 -6.45
CA ALA A 61 -18.31 9.37 -5.90
C ALA A 61 -18.50 8.48 -4.65
N GLU A 62 -18.01 7.25 -4.74
CA GLU A 62 -18.15 6.26 -3.69
C GLU A 62 -17.53 6.84 -2.41
N TYR A 63 -18.31 6.91 -1.34
CA TYR A 63 -17.83 7.44 -0.07
C TYR A 63 -16.80 6.47 0.52
N ILE A 64 -15.53 6.89 0.55
CA ILE A 64 -14.45 6.15 1.21
C ILE A 64 -14.33 6.68 2.65
N PRO A 65 -14.55 5.84 3.67
CA PRO A 65 -14.37 6.24 5.06
C PRO A 65 -12.95 6.74 5.35
N ALA A 66 -12.84 7.78 6.18
CA ALA A 66 -11.53 8.25 6.66
C ALA A 66 -10.80 7.12 7.42
N GLY A 67 -9.52 6.93 7.13
CA GLY A 67 -8.70 5.85 7.70
C GLY A 67 -8.75 4.52 6.93
N THR A 68 -9.36 4.49 5.74
CA THR A 68 -9.30 3.33 4.85
C THR A 68 -7.85 3.10 4.39
N PRO A 69 -7.28 1.90 4.57
CA PRO A 69 -5.95 1.59 4.07
C PRO A 69 -5.97 1.52 2.53
N PRO A 70 -5.06 2.22 1.82
CA PRO A 70 -5.07 2.24 0.37
C PRO A 70 -4.68 0.88 -0.25
N VAL A 71 -3.86 0.10 0.46
CA VAL A 71 -3.40 -1.23 0.07
C VAL A 71 -3.69 -2.23 1.19
N VAL A 72 -4.09 -3.44 0.82
CA VAL A 72 -4.19 -4.60 1.71
C VAL A 72 -3.23 -5.68 1.25
N ILE A 73 -2.33 -6.10 2.12
CA ILE A 73 -1.41 -7.21 1.85
C ILE A 73 -2.09 -8.51 2.25
N VAL A 74 -2.22 -9.44 1.32
CA VAL A 74 -2.91 -10.71 1.51
C VAL A 74 -1.88 -11.84 1.53
N THR A 75 -1.89 -12.65 2.59
CA THR A 75 -1.04 -13.84 2.71
C THR A 75 -1.88 -15.01 3.19
N THR A 76 -1.80 -16.13 2.47
CA THR A 76 -2.48 -17.38 2.82
C THR A 76 -1.48 -18.32 3.49
N PHE A 77 -1.81 -18.83 4.67
CA PHE A 77 -1.00 -19.82 5.40
C PHE A 77 -1.55 -21.25 5.19
N ASP A 78 -0.68 -22.24 5.38
CA ASP A 78 -1.04 -23.66 5.45
C ASP A 78 -0.97 -24.14 6.91
N ASP A 79 -1.84 -25.06 7.31
CA ASP A 79 -1.88 -25.65 8.66
C ASP A 79 -0.57 -26.34 9.07
N ASP A 80 0.19 -26.86 8.12
CA ASP A 80 1.43 -27.61 8.36
C ASP A 80 2.65 -26.71 8.65
N LEU A 81 2.50 -25.38 8.61
CA LEU A 81 3.59 -24.44 8.84
C LEU A 81 3.87 -24.26 10.34
N ALA A 82 5.15 -24.18 10.69
CA ALA A 82 5.55 -23.86 12.06
C ALA A 82 5.08 -22.45 12.47
N GLU A 83 4.52 -22.32 13.66
CA GLU A 83 4.04 -21.02 14.18
C GLU A 83 5.15 -19.96 14.20
N SER A 84 6.39 -20.35 14.54
CA SER A 84 7.56 -19.47 14.52
C SER A 84 7.83 -18.88 13.14
N PHE A 85 7.60 -19.67 12.08
CA PHE A 85 7.76 -19.21 10.71
C PHE A 85 6.63 -18.26 10.32
N MET A 86 5.38 -18.60 10.65
CA MET A 86 4.22 -17.72 10.43
C MET A 86 4.39 -16.37 11.13
N GLU A 87 4.88 -16.34 12.37
CA GLU A 87 5.18 -15.10 13.10
C GLU A 87 6.24 -14.24 12.39
N LYS A 88 7.31 -14.85 11.86
CA LYS A 88 8.33 -14.12 11.08
C LYS A 88 7.75 -13.50 9.81
N ILE A 89 6.88 -14.22 9.11
CA ILE A 89 6.19 -13.70 7.92
C ILE A 89 5.23 -12.56 8.30
N ARG A 90 4.39 -12.75 9.33
CA ARG A 90 3.49 -11.71 9.84
C ARG A 90 4.27 -10.45 10.23
N LEU A 91 5.40 -10.60 10.92
CA LEU A 91 6.27 -9.48 11.27
C LEU A 91 6.78 -8.74 10.01
N ASN A 92 7.22 -9.47 8.99
CA ASN A 92 7.68 -8.87 7.73
C ASN A 92 6.58 -8.02 7.06
N ARG A 93 5.37 -8.56 6.93
CA ARG A 93 4.24 -7.86 6.30
C ARG A 93 3.71 -6.71 7.18
N ASN A 94 3.51 -6.93 8.47
CA ASN A 94 3.02 -5.93 9.40
C ASN A 94 3.97 -4.73 9.46
N THR A 95 5.29 -4.96 9.54
CA THR A 95 6.29 -3.87 9.55
C THR A 95 6.18 -2.99 8.30
N TYR A 96 5.98 -3.59 7.12
CA TYR A 96 5.81 -2.83 5.88
C TYR A 96 4.46 -2.12 5.83
N ALA A 97 3.39 -2.78 6.28
CA ALA A 97 2.06 -2.21 6.28
C ALA A 97 1.93 -1.02 7.24
N GLU A 98 2.44 -1.15 8.46
CA GLU A 98 2.48 -0.07 9.46
C GLU A 98 3.23 1.15 8.96
N LYS A 99 4.33 0.96 8.24
CA LYS A 99 5.15 2.05 7.70
C LYS A 99 4.40 2.91 6.69
N HIS A 100 3.52 2.31 5.88
CA HIS A 100 2.82 2.98 4.78
C HIS A 100 1.32 3.21 5.04
N GLY A 101 0.84 2.84 6.23
CA GLY A 101 -0.60 2.92 6.55
C GLY A 101 -1.46 1.92 5.78
N TYR A 102 -0.88 0.80 5.36
CA TYR A 102 -1.59 -0.32 4.74
C TYR A 102 -2.17 -1.24 5.81
N ALA A 103 -3.04 -2.17 5.39
CA ALA A 103 -3.51 -3.25 6.23
C ALA A 103 -2.92 -4.59 5.79
N THR A 104 -2.89 -5.54 6.71
CA THR A 104 -2.56 -6.95 6.44
C THR A 104 -3.80 -7.80 6.63
N PHE A 105 -3.94 -8.83 5.80
CA PHE A 105 -5.00 -9.80 5.85
C PHE A 105 -4.41 -11.20 5.74
N TYR A 106 -4.61 -11.99 6.78
CA TYR A 106 -4.09 -13.34 6.90
C TYR A 106 -5.24 -14.32 7.00
N THR A 107 -5.17 -15.40 6.23
CA THR A 107 -6.15 -16.49 6.28
C THR A 107 -5.44 -17.82 6.15
N ASN A 108 -6.04 -18.88 6.67
CA ASN A 108 -5.55 -20.23 6.44
C ASN A 108 -6.19 -20.84 5.20
N SER A 109 -5.46 -21.70 4.48
CA SER A 109 -5.98 -22.48 3.38
C SER A 109 -7.09 -23.44 3.82
N SER A 110 -7.08 -23.90 5.07
CA SER A 110 -8.13 -24.74 5.67
C SER A 110 -9.48 -24.04 5.88
N GLU A 111 -9.53 -22.71 5.81
CA GLU A 111 -10.79 -21.95 5.90
C GLU A 111 -11.63 -22.02 4.62
N TYR A 112 -11.05 -22.47 3.50
CA TYR A 112 -11.70 -22.50 2.19
C TYR A 112 -12.03 -23.92 1.76
N ASP A 113 -13.25 -24.15 1.27
CA ASP A 113 -13.65 -25.42 0.68
C ASP A 113 -13.05 -25.58 -0.74
N ILE A 114 -11.85 -26.13 -0.79
CA ILE A 114 -11.09 -26.37 -2.02
C ILE A 114 -11.39 -27.77 -2.59
N GLY A 115 -12.11 -28.64 -1.89
CA GLY A 115 -12.34 -30.02 -2.30
C GLY A 115 -11.05 -30.84 -2.43
N ASP A 116 -10.98 -31.74 -3.41
CA ASP A 116 -9.82 -32.62 -3.65
C ASP A 116 -8.70 -31.96 -4.49
N TYR A 117 -8.73 -30.63 -4.65
CA TYR A 117 -7.78 -29.89 -5.47
C TYR A 117 -6.56 -29.39 -4.65
N PRO A 118 -5.43 -29.05 -5.30
CA PRO A 118 -4.24 -28.57 -4.61
C PRO A 118 -4.50 -27.36 -3.70
N ILE A 119 -3.88 -27.36 -2.52
CA ILE A 119 -4.05 -26.32 -1.48
C ILE A 119 -3.70 -24.91 -2.00
N SER A 120 -2.83 -24.80 -3.01
CA SER A 120 -2.46 -23.55 -3.66
C SER A 120 -3.67 -22.78 -4.23
N TRP A 121 -4.78 -23.46 -4.55
CA TRP A 121 -6.04 -22.83 -4.95
C TRP A 121 -6.63 -21.90 -3.90
N ALA A 122 -6.26 -22.03 -2.62
CA ALA A 122 -6.72 -21.18 -1.52
C ALA A 122 -6.42 -19.69 -1.74
N LYS A 123 -5.43 -19.35 -2.57
CA LYS A 123 -5.05 -17.96 -2.85
C LYS A 123 -6.15 -17.14 -3.52
N VAL A 124 -6.93 -17.77 -4.39
CA VAL A 124 -7.98 -17.07 -5.15
C VAL A 124 -9.14 -16.64 -4.23
N PRO A 125 -9.75 -17.55 -3.44
CA PRO A 125 -10.78 -17.14 -2.49
C PRO A 125 -10.23 -16.27 -1.36
N SER A 126 -8.95 -16.37 -0.97
CA SER A 126 -8.38 -15.50 0.06
C SER A 126 -8.30 -14.03 -0.36
N VAL A 127 -7.89 -13.74 -1.60
CA VAL A 127 -7.93 -12.38 -2.15
C VAL A 127 -9.37 -11.88 -2.27
N ARG A 128 -10.31 -12.74 -2.68
CA ARG A 128 -11.74 -12.38 -2.75
C ARG A 128 -12.33 -12.10 -1.38
N HIS A 129 -11.93 -12.85 -0.36
CA HIS A 129 -12.31 -12.61 1.03
C HIS A 129 -11.74 -11.27 1.53
N ALA A 130 -10.47 -10.97 1.24
CA ALA A 130 -9.85 -9.69 1.56
C ALA A 130 -10.62 -8.50 0.95
N MET A 131 -11.04 -8.61 -0.32
CA MET A 131 -11.85 -7.59 -0.99
C MET A 131 -13.21 -7.35 -0.33
N THR A 132 -13.75 -8.37 0.33
CA THR A 132 -15.02 -8.26 1.07
C THR A 132 -14.79 -7.64 2.45
N ALA A 133 -13.69 -7.99 3.12
CA ALA A 133 -13.31 -7.42 4.42
C ALA A 133 -12.89 -5.93 4.32
N PHE A 134 -12.27 -5.54 3.19
CA PHE A 134 -11.78 -4.19 2.94
C PHE A 134 -12.42 -3.58 1.67
N PRO A 135 -13.73 -3.28 1.68
CA PRO A 135 -14.48 -2.93 0.47
C PRO A 135 -14.05 -1.61 -0.18
N HIS A 136 -13.32 -0.76 0.55
CA HIS A 136 -12.91 0.58 0.10
C HIS A 136 -11.41 0.70 -0.22
N SER A 137 -10.61 -0.33 -0.01
CA SER A 137 -9.17 -0.33 -0.35
C SER A 137 -8.95 -0.37 -1.86
N THR A 138 -7.91 0.30 -2.36
CA THR A 138 -7.68 0.45 -3.81
C THR A 138 -6.96 -0.74 -4.41
N TYR A 139 -5.95 -1.27 -3.71
CA TYR A 139 -5.11 -2.35 -4.20
C TYR A 139 -5.03 -3.50 -3.20
N PHE A 140 -5.00 -4.72 -3.72
CA PHE A 140 -4.77 -5.94 -2.96
C PHE A 140 -3.47 -6.53 -3.46
N PHE A 141 -2.47 -6.57 -2.59
CA PHE A 141 -1.15 -7.12 -2.89
C PHE A 141 -1.08 -8.53 -2.31
N TYR A 142 -1.20 -9.54 -3.16
CA TYR A 142 -1.04 -10.92 -2.76
C TYR A 142 0.44 -11.29 -2.71
N LEU A 143 0.86 -11.87 -1.59
CA LEU A 143 2.24 -12.31 -1.40
C LEU A 143 2.29 -13.62 -0.61
N ASP A 144 2.74 -14.68 -1.27
CA ASP A 144 2.89 -16.02 -0.72
C ASP A 144 3.98 -16.07 0.38
N ILE A 145 3.95 -17.16 1.16
CA ILE A 145 4.88 -17.43 2.26
C ILE A 145 6.34 -17.58 1.82
N ASN A 146 6.57 -17.90 0.55
CA ASN A 146 7.89 -18.09 -0.07
C ASN A 146 8.53 -16.79 -0.56
N SER A 147 7.99 -15.63 -0.18
CA SER A 147 8.44 -14.33 -0.68
C SER A 147 8.56 -13.34 0.48
N LEU A 148 9.52 -12.41 0.44
CA LEU A 148 9.76 -11.42 1.50
C LEU A 148 9.85 -10.02 0.94
N ILE A 149 9.23 -9.07 1.65
CA ILE A 149 9.43 -7.65 1.41
C ILE A 149 10.77 -7.27 2.06
N VAL A 150 11.74 -6.89 1.24
CA VAL A 150 13.12 -6.63 1.66
C VAL A 150 13.47 -5.15 1.60
N ASN A 151 12.92 -4.41 0.65
CA ASN A 151 13.01 -2.95 0.62
C ASN A 151 11.67 -2.32 1.05
N PRO A 152 11.52 -1.90 2.32
CA PRO A 152 10.28 -1.33 2.80
C PRO A 152 10.13 0.15 2.45
N ASP A 153 11.09 0.81 1.79
CA ASP A 153 10.98 2.23 1.42
C ASP A 153 10.07 2.46 0.21
N LEU A 154 9.91 1.44 -0.63
CA LEU A 154 9.10 1.50 -1.85
C LEU A 154 7.61 1.32 -1.52
N THR A 155 6.76 2.23 -2.00
CA THR A 155 5.29 2.12 -1.90
C THR A 155 4.73 1.38 -3.12
N ILE A 156 3.63 0.64 -2.96
CA ILE A 156 2.98 -0.05 -4.09
C ILE A 156 2.48 0.96 -5.13
N GLU A 157 1.97 2.10 -4.68
CA GLU A 157 1.45 3.15 -5.53
C GLU A 157 2.55 3.78 -6.38
N GLU A 158 3.69 4.18 -5.81
CA GLU A 158 4.73 4.88 -6.59
C GLU A 158 5.64 3.93 -7.35
N HIS A 159 5.97 2.76 -6.77
CA HIS A 159 6.91 1.82 -7.37
C HIS A 159 6.32 1.07 -8.57
N ILE A 160 5.02 0.76 -8.52
CA ILE A 160 4.34 -0.10 -9.52
C ILE A 160 3.06 0.52 -10.05
N MET A 161 2.08 0.84 -9.20
CA MET A 161 0.70 1.09 -9.65
C MET A 161 0.44 2.53 -10.16
N ASN A 162 1.42 3.42 -10.08
CA ASN A 162 1.35 4.75 -10.65
C ASN A 162 1.27 4.63 -12.17
N LYS A 163 0.32 5.33 -12.78
CA LYS A 163 0.08 5.25 -14.23
C LYS A 163 1.33 5.34 -15.09
N SER A 164 2.13 6.41 -14.93
CA SER A 164 3.32 6.64 -15.76
C SER A 164 4.36 5.56 -15.50
N ARG A 165 4.54 5.19 -14.24
CA ARG A 165 5.48 4.14 -13.86
C ARG A 165 5.08 2.79 -14.42
N LEU A 166 3.79 2.43 -14.34
CA LEU A 166 3.26 1.18 -14.84
C LEU A 166 3.42 1.09 -16.35
N GLU A 167 3.09 2.15 -17.08
CA GLU A 167 3.27 2.24 -18.53
C GLU A 167 4.75 2.05 -18.94
N ASP A 168 5.71 2.55 -18.15
CA ASP A 168 7.15 2.34 -18.36
C ASP A 168 7.60 0.90 -18.04
N LEU A 169 6.95 0.23 -17.08
CA LEU A 169 7.30 -1.12 -16.66
C LEU A 169 6.63 -2.20 -17.50
N MET A 170 5.52 -1.90 -18.17
CA MET A 170 4.75 -2.88 -18.93
C MET A 170 5.58 -3.47 -20.09
N ILE A 171 5.78 -4.78 -20.06
CA ILE A 171 6.46 -5.49 -21.14
C ILE A 171 5.46 -5.76 -22.26
N VAL A 172 5.76 -5.22 -23.44
CA VAL A 172 4.91 -5.28 -24.63
C VAL A 172 5.40 -6.38 -25.58
N GLY A 173 4.46 -7.12 -26.19
CA GLY A 173 4.77 -8.11 -27.21
C GLY A 173 5.45 -9.38 -26.67
N LEU A 174 5.43 -9.58 -25.35
CA LEU A 174 5.97 -10.77 -24.70
C LEU A 174 4.96 -11.91 -24.76
N PRO A 175 5.35 -13.13 -25.17
CA PRO A 175 4.50 -14.31 -25.08
C PRO A 175 4.00 -14.50 -23.63
N VAL A 176 2.69 -14.63 -23.45
CA VAL A 176 2.11 -14.71 -22.09
C VAL A 176 2.44 -16.04 -21.40
N VAL A 177 2.75 -17.08 -22.17
CA VAL A 177 3.25 -18.37 -21.69
C VAL A 177 4.54 -18.69 -22.43
N PRO A 178 5.70 -18.80 -21.75
CA PRO A 178 6.97 -19.15 -22.38
C PRO A 178 7.00 -20.62 -22.85
N PRO A 179 7.89 -20.99 -23.80
CA PRO A 179 8.55 -20.15 -24.78
C PRO A 179 7.68 -19.88 -26.03
N ASP A 180 6.63 -20.70 -26.26
CA ASP A 180 5.95 -20.85 -27.56
C ASP A 180 4.48 -20.36 -27.58
N SER A 181 4.11 -19.33 -26.80
CA SER A 181 2.76 -18.76 -26.89
C SER A 181 2.60 -17.81 -28.09
N VAL A 182 1.63 -18.13 -28.97
CA VAL A 182 1.18 -17.22 -30.05
C VAL A 182 0.57 -15.94 -29.47
N ILE A 183 -0.06 -16.05 -28.31
CA ILE A 183 -0.70 -14.93 -27.62
C ILE A 183 0.36 -14.15 -26.84
N LYS A 184 0.40 -12.84 -27.10
CA LYS A 184 1.38 -11.88 -26.57
C LYS A 184 0.68 -10.73 -25.86
N THR A 185 1.40 -10.05 -24.96
CA THR A 185 0.92 -8.82 -24.33
C THR A 185 0.67 -7.70 -25.35
N PHE A 186 -0.34 -6.88 -25.10
CA PHE A 186 -0.75 -5.82 -26.01
C PHE A 186 0.17 -4.60 -25.96
N ALA A 187 0.36 -3.93 -27.11
CA ALA A 187 1.32 -2.83 -27.26
C ALA A 187 0.82 -1.41 -26.91
N HIS A 188 -0.48 -1.24 -26.69
CA HIS A 188 -1.11 0.07 -26.55
C HIS A 188 -2.22 0.08 -25.49
N ILE A 189 -1.90 -0.38 -24.27
CA ILE A 189 -2.81 -0.31 -23.13
C ILE A 189 -2.31 0.78 -22.18
N SER A 190 -3.20 1.67 -21.76
CA SER A 190 -2.88 2.65 -20.71
C SER A 190 -2.87 1.99 -19.33
N GLY A 191 -1.95 2.41 -18.46
CA GLY A 191 -1.82 1.89 -17.09
C GLY A 191 -3.10 2.04 -16.25
N ASP A 192 -3.95 3.03 -16.56
CA ASP A 192 -5.26 3.21 -15.89
C ASP A 192 -6.23 2.06 -16.18
N ASN A 193 -6.05 1.36 -17.31
CA ASN A 193 -6.89 0.23 -17.68
C ASN A 193 -6.39 -1.10 -17.09
N ILE A 194 -5.20 -1.12 -16.48
CA ILE A 194 -4.63 -2.33 -15.90
C ILE A 194 -5.16 -2.52 -14.47
N ASP A 195 -5.68 -3.73 -14.25
CA ASP A 195 -6.26 -4.14 -12.99
C ASP A 195 -5.49 -5.29 -12.34
N LEU A 196 -4.66 -6.05 -13.08
CA LEU A 196 -3.82 -7.13 -12.57
C LEU A 196 -2.36 -6.96 -13.02
N VAL A 197 -1.43 -6.98 -12.07
CA VAL A 197 0.02 -6.87 -12.33
C VAL A 197 0.73 -8.07 -11.72
N LEU A 198 1.53 -8.77 -12.52
CA LEU A 198 2.36 -9.90 -12.10
C LEU A 198 3.60 -10.02 -12.97
N THR A 199 4.46 -10.97 -12.64
CA THR A 199 5.73 -11.21 -13.33
C THR A 199 5.70 -12.56 -14.05
N GLN A 200 6.67 -12.78 -14.93
CA GLN A 200 6.86 -14.05 -15.62
C GLN A 200 8.31 -14.50 -15.41
N ASP A 201 8.53 -15.79 -15.19
CA ASP A 201 9.85 -16.43 -15.17
C ASP A 201 10.13 -17.15 -16.50
N SER A 202 11.23 -17.89 -16.61
CA SER A 202 11.54 -18.65 -17.83
C SER A 202 10.48 -19.66 -18.25
N ASP A 203 9.62 -20.10 -17.32
CA ASP A 203 8.75 -21.26 -17.50
C ASP A 203 7.26 -20.88 -17.44
N ASN A 204 6.86 -19.90 -16.62
CA ASN A 204 5.47 -19.63 -16.26
C ASN A 204 5.18 -18.18 -15.89
N LEU A 205 3.90 -17.86 -15.78
CA LEU A 205 3.43 -16.71 -15.01
C LEU A 205 3.61 -16.93 -13.51
N CYS A 206 4.30 -16.01 -12.83
CA CYS A 206 4.54 -16.10 -11.40
C CYS A 206 3.34 -15.57 -10.61
N GLN A 207 2.78 -16.42 -9.74
CA GLN A 207 1.56 -16.10 -8.97
C GLN A 207 1.80 -15.99 -7.47
N ASN A 208 3.04 -16.12 -7.05
CA ASN A 208 3.46 -15.97 -5.66
C ASN A 208 3.48 -14.49 -5.21
N SER A 209 3.50 -13.55 -6.16
CA SER A 209 3.51 -12.12 -5.91
C SER A 209 2.74 -11.40 -7.04
N PHE A 210 1.56 -10.86 -6.74
CA PHE A 210 0.77 -10.10 -7.71
C PHE A 210 -0.07 -9.01 -7.04
N ILE A 211 -0.38 -7.97 -7.80
CA ILE A 211 -1.22 -6.85 -7.32
C ILE A 211 -2.49 -6.81 -8.17
N ILE A 212 -3.63 -6.71 -7.49
CA ILE A 212 -4.94 -6.54 -8.15
C ILE A 212 -5.63 -5.27 -7.66
N ARG A 213 -6.07 -4.43 -8.61
CA ARG A 213 -6.84 -3.21 -8.36
C ARG A 213 -8.29 -3.59 -8.03
N ARG A 214 -8.86 -2.96 -7.01
CA ARG A 214 -10.28 -3.12 -6.68
C ARG A 214 -11.16 -2.69 -7.85
N GLY A 215 -12.14 -3.53 -8.18
CA GLY A 215 -13.18 -3.21 -9.14
C GLY A 215 -14.08 -4.41 -9.41
N ASP A 216 -15.15 -4.19 -10.16
CA ASP A 216 -16.05 -5.28 -10.56
C ASP A 216 -15.36 -6.29 -11.48
N TRP A 217 -14.41 -5.82 -12.29
CA TRP A 217 -13.55 -6.70 -13.09
C TRP A 217 -12.72 -7.63 -12.21
N ALA A 218 -12.13 -7.14 -11.11
CA ALA A 218 -11.30 -7.96 -10.23
C ALA A 218 -12.13 -9.05 -9.54
N LYS A 219 -13.35 -8.72 -9.10
CA LYS A 219 -14.30 -9.71 -8.56
C LYS A 219 -14.64 -10.77 -9.61
N PHE A 220 -15.03 -10.32 -10.81
CA PHE A 220 -15.32 -11.21 -11.93
C PHE A 220 -14.13 -12.13 -12.26
N PHE A 221 -12.92 -11.58 -12.33
CA PHE A 221 -11.70 -12.32 -12.63
C PHE A 221 -11.41 -13.39 -11.57
N LEU A 222 -11.49 -13.05 -10.28
CA LEU A 222 -11.28 -14.01 -9.20
C LEU A 222 -12.34 -15.12 -9.19
N ASP A 223 -13.61 -14.79 -9.49
CA ASP A 223 -14.67 -15.81 -9.63
C ASP A 223 -14.43 -16.71 -10.84
N ALA A 224 -14.02 -16.14 -11.98
CA ALA A 224 -13.71 -16.89 -13.18
C ALA A 224 -12.48 -17.77 -13.01
N TRP A 225 -11.45 -17.29 -12.30
CA TRP A 225 -10.24 -18.08 -12.03
C TRP A 225 -10.54 -19.25 -11.10
N TYR A 226 -11.38 -19.05 -10.08
CA TYR A 226 -11.80 -20.10 -9.14
C TYR A 226 -12.95 -21.00 -9.65
N ASP A 227 -13.38 -20.83 -10.90
CA ASP A 227 -14.51 -21.56 -11.45
C ASP A 227 -14.29 -23.08 -11.36
N PRO A 228 -15.32 -23.86 -10.93
CA PRO A 228 -15.22 -25.31 -10.85
C PRO A 228 -14.75 -25.99 -12.15
N LEU A 229 -14.99 -25.41 -13.33
CA LEU A 229 -14.52 -25.94 -14.61
C LEU A 229 -12.99 -25.96 -14.69
N TYR A 230 -12.31 -24.89 -14.27
CA TYR A 230 -10.84 -24.86 -14.28
C TYR A 230 -10.23 -25.75 -13.20
N ARG A 231 -10.87 -25.82 -12.03
CA ARG A 231 -10.43 -26.71 -10.96
C ARG A 231 -10.58 -28.18 -11.35
N SER A 232 -11.73 -28.55 -11.91
CA SER A 232 -12.03 -29.92 -12.36
C SER A 232 -11.19 -30.40 -13.55
N TYR A 233 -10.63 -29.49 -14.36
CA TYR A 233 -9.70 -29.84 -15.43
C TYR A 233 -8.37 -30.41 -14.91
N ASN A 234 -8.01 -30.14 -13.65
CA ASN A 234 -6.84 -30.68 -12.97
C ASN A 234 -5.51 -30.40 -13.70
N PHE A 235 -5.22 -29.11 -13.92
CA PHE A 235 -3.96 -28.68 -14.52
C PHE A 235 -2.74 -29.15 -13.70
N GLN A 236 -1.64 -29.45 -14.39
CA GLN A 236 -0.40 -29.95 -13.76
C GLN A 236 0.15 -29.01 -12.68
N ARG A 237 0.13 -27.68 -12.90
CA ARG A 237 0.51 -26.66 -11.92
C ARG A 237 -0.70 -25.93 -11.35
N ALA A 238 -1.82 -26.63 -11.16
CA ALA A 238 -3.02 -26.14 -10.48
C ALA A 238 -3.53 -24.78 -11.00
N GLU A 239 -3.67 -23.79 -10.11
CA GLU A 239 -4.13 -22.43 -10.43
C GLU A 239 -3.15 -21.65 -11.32
N GLY A 240 -1.87 -22.04 -11.27
CA GLY A 240 -0.76 -21.68 -12.17
C GLY A 240 -1.16 -21.68 -13.64
N HIS A 241 -1.22 -22.91 -14.16
CA HIS A 241 -1.59 -23.17 -15.55
C HIS A 241 -3.05 -22.83 -15.86
N ALA A 242 -3.95 -22.82 -14.88
CA ALA A 242 -5.31 -22.34 -15.10
C ALA A 242 -5.33 -20.86 -15.50
N LEU A 243 -4.53 -20.01 -14.83
CA LEU A 243 -4.39 -18.60 -15.20
C LEU A 243 -3.83 -18.45 -16.61
N GLU A 244 -2.77 -19.19 -16.93
CA GLU A 244 -2.13 -19.19 -18.25
C GLU A 244 -3.11 -19.56 -19.36
N HIS A 245 -3.92 -20.59 -19.13
CA HIS A 245 -5.01 -20.94 -20.02
C HIS A 245 -6.00 -19.79 -20.15
N ILE A 246 -6.46 -19.21 -19.03
CA ILE A 246 -7.44 -18.12 -19.05
C ILE A 246 -6.94 -16.94 -19.89
N VAL A 247 -5.70 -16.50 -19.71
CA VAL A 247 -5.15 -15.32 -20.40
C VAL A 247 -4.84 -15.58 -21.87
N GLN A 248 -4.58 -16.83 -22.26
CA GLN A 248 -4.44 -17.22 -23.66
C GLN A 248 -5.79 -17.22 -24.42
N TRP A 249 -6.86 -17.69 -23.77
CA TRP A 249 -8.17 -17.87 -24.42
C TRP A 249 -9.13 -16.69 -24.24
N HIS A 250 -8.96 -15.89 -23.19
CA HIS A 250 -9.84 -14.75 -22.86
C HIS A 250 -9.10 -13.43 -22.99
N GLY A 251 -9.09 -12.87 -24.21
CA GLY A 251 -8.43 -11.60 -24.51
C GLY A 251 -8.93 -10.40 -23.68
N THR A 252 -10.15 -10.45 -23.15
CA THR A 252 -10.71 -9.42 -22.25
C THR A 252 -10.06 -9.43 -20.86
N ILE A 253 -9.58 -10.59 -20.39
CA ILE A 253 -8.81 -10.70 -19.15
C ILE A 253 -7.36 -10.28 -19.42
N LEU A 254 -6.79 -10.71 -20.55
CA LEU A 254 -5.44 -10.29 -20.95
C LEU A 254 -5.33 -8.77 -21.12
N ALA A 255 -6.36 -8.10 -21.62
CA ALA A 255 -6.39 -6.63 -21.77
C ALA A 255 -6.36 -5.85 -20.45
N LYS A 256 -6.46 -6.55 -19.31
CA LYS A 256 -6.45 -6.00 -17.95
C LYS A 256 -5.22 -6.42 -17.16
N LEU A 257 -4.36 -7.25 -17.76
CA LEU A 257 -3.15 -7.80 -17.18
C LEU A 257 -1.91 -7.07 -17.72
N ALA A 258 -0.99 -6.71 -16.84
CA ALA A 258 0.34 -6.24 -17.17
C ALA A 258 1.41 -7.20 -16.66
N LEU A 259 2.37 -7.52 -17.53
CA LEU A 259 3.63 -8.16 -17.14
C LEU A 259 4.66 -7.06 -16.92
N ILE A 260 5.35 -7.11 -15.79
CA ILE A 260 6.46 -6.20 -15.45
C ILE A 260 7.76 -6.99 -15.24
N PRO A 261 8.94 -6.35 -15.32
CA PRO A 261 10.21 -7.04 -15.08
C PRO A 261 10.20 -7.72 -13.72
N GLN A 262 10.64 -8.97 -13.69
CA GLN A 262 10.48 -9.85 -12.54
C GLN A 262 11.05 -9.27 -11.24
N ARG A 263 12.23 -8.64 -11.30
CA ARG A 263 12.87 -8.00 -10.13
C ARG A 263 12.08 -6.87 -9.48
N MET A 264 11.09 -6.30 -10.18
CA MET A 264 10.28 -5.21 -9.64
C MET A 264 9.36 -5.66 -8.50
N LEU A 265 8.90 -6.91 -8.54
CA LEU A 265 7.88 -7.44 -7.63
C LEU A 265 8.15 -8.88 -7.16
N ASN A 266 9.12 -9.58 -7.75
CA ASN A 266 9.34 -11.01 -7.55
C ASN A 266 10.79 -11.47 -7.84
N ALA A 267 11.80 -10.81 -7.27
CA ALA A 267 13.20 -11.10 -7.58
C ALA A 267 13.66 -12.46 -7.01
N TYR A 268 14.19 -13.37 -7.81
CA TYR A 268 14.57 -14.70 -7.34
C TYR A 268 15.93 -14.72 -6.62
N THR A 269 16.06 -15.56 -5.59
CA THR A 269 17.34 -15.75 -4.88
C THR A 269 18.42 -16.44 -5.73
N ARG A 270 18.02 -17.13 -6.81
CA ARG A 270 18.91 -17.81 -7.75
C ARG A 270 18.61 -17.40 -9.19
N SER A 271 19.60 -17.58 -10.05
CA SER A 271 19.45 -17.41 -11.50
C SER A 271 18.55 -18.50 -12.07
N GLU A 272 17.67 -18.13 -12.99
CA GLU A 272 16.81 -19.08 -13.71
C GLU A 272 17.57 -19.85 -14.79
N SER A 273 18.50 -19.18 -15.47
CA SER A 273 19.40 -19.80 -16.43
C SER A 273 20.84 -19.28 -16.26
N VAL A 274 21.81 -19.98 -16.86
CA VAL A 274 23.23 -19.56 -16.84
C VAL A 274 23.43 -18.24 -17.60
N GLU A 275 22.55 -17.94 -18.56
CA GLU A 275 22.62 -16.80 -19.48
C GLU A 275 21.79 -15.60 -19.01
N ASN A 276 20.69 -15.81 -18.28
CA ASN A 276 19.77 -14.77 -17.87
C ASN A 276 19.82 -14.54 -16.35
N LYS A 277 20.70 -13.62 -15.92
CA LYS A 277 20.84 -13.20 -14.51
C LYS A 277 19.92 -12.04 -14.14
N ASP A 278 19.13 -11.55 -15.08
CA ASP A 278 18.29 -10.36 -14.88
C ASP A 278 17.06 -10.63 -13.99
N SER A 279 16.74 -11.89 -13.70
CA SER A 279 15.70 -12.29 -12.73
C SER A 279 16.22 -12.42 -11.29
N MET A 280 17.55 -12.43 -11.09
CA MET A 280 18.16 -12.61 -9.77
C MET A 280 18.11 -11.33 -8.92
N TYR A 281 17.81 -11.47 -7.64
CA TYR A 281 17.81 -10.40 -6.65
C TYR A 281 19.11 -9.60 -6.68
N GLN A 282 18.95 -8.28 -6.69
CA GLN A 282 20.01 -7.32 -6.43
C GLN A 282 19.65 -6.43 -5.24
N GLU A 283 20.68 -5.86 -4.62
CA GLU A 283 20.49 -5.03 -3.44
C GLU A 283 19.63 -3.80 -3.78
N GLY A 284 18.53 -3.64 -3.04
CA GLY A 284 17.55 -2.58 -3.25
C GLY A 284 16.28 -3.02 -3.96
N ASP A 285 16.20 -4.25 -4.47
CA ASP A 285 14.97 -4.80 -5.05
C ASP A 285 13.85 -4.87 -4.00
N PHE A 286 12.59 -4.80 -4.45
CA PHE A 286 11.43 -4.64 -3.56
C PHE A 286 11.12 -5.92 -2.76
N VAL A 287 10.95 -7.02 -3.50
CA VAL A 287 10.56 -8.33 -2.99
C VAL A 287 11.56 -9.36 -3.46
N VAL A 288 11.99 -10.23 -2.55
CA VAL A 288 12.75 -11.42 -2.86
C VAL A 288 11.84 -12.65 -2.78
N ALA A 289 11.96 -13.56 -3.72
CA ALA A 289 11.23 -14.80 -3.77
C ALA A 289 12.16 -16.01 -3.83
N PHE A 290 11.70 -17.09 -3.21
CA PHE A 290 12.46 -18.32 -3.02
C PHE A 290 11.77 -19.42 -3.86
N PRO A 291 12.16 -19.59 -5.14
CA PRO A 291 11.51 -20.56 -6.02
C PRO A 291 11.65 -22.00 -5.49
N ASP A 292 12.74 -22.32 -4.79
CA ASP A 292 12.97 -23.66 -4.22
C ASP A 292 12.01 -24.01 -3.07
N CYS A 293 11.31 -23.01 -2.51
CA CYS A 293 10.22 -23.21 -1.55
C CYS A 293 8.88 -23.57 -2.22
N ILE A 294 8.75 -23.38 -3.54
CA ILE A 294 7.53 -23.64 -4.31
C ILE A 294 7.41 -25.13 -4.65
N ASP A 295 8.55 -25.78 -4.87
CA ASP A 295 8.65 -27.21 -5.18
C ASP A 295 8.48 -28.09 -3.91
N ASP A 296 8.53 -29.43 -4.06
CA ASP A 296 8.30 -30.48 -3.05
C ASP A 296 9.17 -30.42 -1.76
N LYS A 297 9.92 -29.33 -1.55
CA LYS A 297 10.77 -29.06 -0.38
C LYS A 297 10.22 -27.96 0.53
N LYS A 298 8.89 -27.92 0.74
CA LYS A 298 8.22 -27.00 1.69
C LYS A 298 8.93 -26.91 3.07
N ASN A 299 9.57 -28.00 3.52
CA ASN A 299 10.19 -28.12 4.84
C ASN A 299 11.53 -27.37 5.00
N THR A 300 12.16 -26.86 3.92
CA THR A 300 13.43 -26.12 4.03
C THR A 300 13.25 -24.61 3.90
N CYS A 301 12.03 -24.12 3.64
CA CYS A 301 11.81 -22.72 3.34
C CYS A 301 12.17 -21.78 4.50
N GLU A 302 11.88 -22.20 5.74
CA GLU A 302 12.27 -21.42 6.92
C GLU A 302 13.79 -21.24 7.02
N ASP A 303 14.56 -22.30 6.71
CA ASP A 303 16.02 -22.30 6.75
C ASP A 303 16.61 -21.42 5.63
N ASP A 304 16.07 -21.52 4.42
CA ASP A 304 16.53 -20.74 3.26
C ASP A 304 16.25 -19.24 3.44
N MET A 305 15.14 -18.91 4.12
CA MET A 305 14.74 -17.53 4.41
C MET A 305 15.40 -16.97 5.68
N ALA A 306 15.95 -17.81 6.57
CA ALA A 306 16.55 -17.39 7.84
C ALA A 306 17.55 -16.21 7.70
N PRO A 307 18.50 -16.21 6.74
CA PRO A 307 19.46 -15.11 6.58
C PRO A 307 18.80 -13.78 6.22
N TRP A 308 17.62 -13.81 5.59
CA TRP A 308 16.93 -12.64 5.06
C TRP A 308 16.09 -11.92 6.12
N PHE A 309 15.61 -12.64 7.12
CA PHE A 309 14.96 -12.04 8.29
C PHE A 309 15.94 -11.19 9.12
N ASP A 310 17.21 -11.59 9.19
CA ASP A 310 18.25 -10.91 9.99
C ASP A 310 18.98 -9.78 9.25
N ARG A 311 18.93 -9.68 7.91
CA ARG A 311 19.56 -8.58 7.15
C ARG A 311 19.10 -7.19 7.61
N LYS A 312 17.86 -7.06 8.09
CA LYS A 312 17.33 -5.82 8.69
C LYS A 312 18.04 -5.42 9.98
N LYS A 313 18.53 -6.36 10.80
CA LYS A 313 19.34 -6.00 11.97
C LYS A 313 20.61 -5.27 11.56
N ILE A 314 21.14 -5.48 10.36
CA ILE A 314 22.41 -4.89 9.92
C ILE A 314 22.21 -3.46 9.39
N GLN A 315 21.12 -3.15 8.68
CA GLN A 315 20.82 -1.79 8.21
C GLN A 315 20.19 -0.91 9.30
N ALA A 316 19.30 -1.48 10.14
CA ALA A 316 18.77 -0.77 11.31
C ALA A 316 19.82 -0.60 12.43
N ALA A 317 20.88 -1.42 12.46
CA ALA A 317 22.01 -1.22 13.37
C ALA A 317 22.89 -0.02 13.01
N ASN A 318 22.71 0.62 11.84
CA ASN A 318 23.47 1.82 11.49
C ASN A 318 22.95 3.11 12.15
N MET A 319 21.89 3.04 12.96
CA MET A 319 21.51 4.10 13.89
C MET A 319 20.99 3.46 15.18
N LEU A 320 21.49 3.90 16.34
CA LEU A 320 20.89 3.48 17.61
C LEU A 320 19.44 4.01 17.64
N PRO A 321 18.41 3.15 17.66
CA PRO A 321 17.04 3.62 17.67
C PRO A 321 16.80 4.41 18.97
N PRO A 322 16.07 5.54 18.92
CA PRO A 322 15.74 6.30 20.11
C PRO A 322 14.91 5.41 21.04
N ILE A 323 15.39 5.23 22.27
CA ILE A 323 14.72 4.42 23.28
C ILE A 323 13.88 5.34 24.16
N ASP A 324 12.61 4.96 24.36
CA ASP A 324 11.69 5.66 25.25
C ASP A 324 12.30 5.83 26.66
N GLN A 325 12.25 7.05 27.17
CA GLN A 325 12.79 7.43 28.46
C GLN A 325 12.13 6.65 29.61
N SER A 326 10.84 6.29 29.46
CA SER A 326 10.13 5.45 30.42
C SER A 326 10.69 4.02 30.51
N ALA A 327 11.24 3.51 29.40
CA ALA A 327 11.83 2.17 29.34
C ALA A 327 13.25 2.16 29.95
N LEU A 328 14.00 3.26 29.79
CA LEU A 328 15.30 3.47 30.43
C LEU A 328 15.17 3.63 31.96
N GLU A 329 14.13 4.32 32.42
CA GLU A 329 13.83 4.48 33.85
C GLU A 329 13.42 3.15 34.51
N ARG A 330 12.63 2.33 33.82
CA ARG A 330 12.26 0.97 34.28
C ARG A 330 13.43 0.00 34.32
N ASN A 331 14.49 0.24 33.54
CA ASN A 331 15.63 -0.68 33.40
C ASN A 331 16.98 0.04 33.62
N PRO A 332 17.38 0.30 34.88
CA PRO A 332 18.55 1.12 35.19
C PRO A 332 19.88 0.52 34.70
N LYS A 333 20.02 -0.81 34.69
CA LYS A 333 21.23 -1.47 34.14
C LYS A 333 21.35 -1.30 32.63
N PHE A 334 20.21 -1.34 31.93
CA PHE A 334 20.16 -1.16 30.48
C PHE A 334 20.44 0.30 30.11
N LYS A 335 19.95 1.25 30.91
CA LYS A 335 20.26 2.67 30.76
C LYS A 335 21.77 2.95 30.79
N VAL A 336 22.50 2.41 31.76
CA VAL A 336 23.95 2.55 31.85
C VAL A 336 24.67 1.96 30.63
N LEU A 337 24.22 0.79 30.15
CA LEU A 337 24.79 0.17 28.95
C LEU A 337 24.51 1.01 27.70
N TYR A 338 23.29 1.51 27.53
CA TYR A 338 22.90 2.35 26.41
C TYR A 338 23.71 3.66 26.39
N GLU A 339 23.86 4.30 27.55
CA GLU A 339 24.69 5.50 27.71
C GLU A 339 26.17 5.21 27.37
N ASP A 340 26.75 4.09 27.83
CA ASP A 340 28.14 3.71 27.50
C ASP A 340 28.30 3.43 25.99
N ILE A 341 27.35 2.73 25.37
CA ILE A 341 27.40 2.43 23.93
C ILE A 341 27.29 3.72 23.11
N ALA A 342 26.32 4.59 23.42
CA ALA A 342 26.08 5.83 22.70
C ALA A 342 27.20 6.87 22.91
N GLN A 343 27.75 6.98 24.12
CA GLN A 343 28.73 8.00 24.45
C GLN A 343 30.17 7.55 24.23
N ASN A 344 30.51 6.29 24.52
CA ASN A 344 31.90 5.83 24.54
C ASN A 344 32.27 4.86 23.41
N LYS A 345 31.32 4.07 22.89
CA LYS A 345 31.64 3.00 21.92
C LYS A 345 31.31 3.33 20.48
N LEU A 346 30.19 4.02 20.23
CA LEU A 346 29.67 4.31 18.90
C LEU A 346 29.48 5.81 18.67
N ASN A 347 29.57 6.21 17.42
CA ASN A 347 29.15 7.51 16.90
C ASN A 347 27.64 7.51 16.59
N PRO A 348 27.02 8.67 16.34
CA PRO A 348 25.60 8.76 15.97
C PRO A 348 25.21 7.98 14.69
N ASP A 349 26.16 7.78 13.77
CA ASP A 349 26.02 6.95 12.57
C ASP A 349 26.30 5.46 12.83
N ALA A 350 26.31 5.06 14.10
CA ALA A 350 26.69 3.75 14.63
C ALA A 350 28.08 3.24 14.22
N SER A 351 28.96 4.12 13.70
CA SER A 351 30.36 3.76 13.47
C SER A 351 31.10 3.64 14.81
N THR A 352 32.12 2.80 14.88
CA THR A 352 32.88 2.61 16.13
C THR A 352 33.74 3.83 16.46
N LYS A 353 33.88 4.19 17.74
CA LYS A 353 34.84 5.19 18.25
C LYS A 353 36.26 4.63 18.43
N ASP A 354 36.49 3.35 18.16
CA ASP A 354 37.83 2.74 18.18
C ASP A 354 38.68 3.27 17.03
N VAL A 355 39.64 4.13 17.35
CA VAL A 355 40.56 4.78 16.40
C VAL A 355 41.31 3.78 15.51
N ARG A 356 41.66 2.59 16.02
CA ARG A 356 42.39 1.59 15.21
C ARG A 356 41.47 0.97 14.16
N ARG A 357 40.24 0.63 14.55
CA ARG A 357 39.23 0.09 13.63
C ARG A 357 38.75 1.15 12.64
N GLN A 358 38.57 2.40 13.07
CA GLN A 358 38.26 3.53 12.20
C GLN A 358 39.29 3.68 11.09
N ARG A 359 40.60 3.69 11.41
CA ARG A 359 41.65 3.80 10.39
C ARG A 359 41.58 2.72 9.33
N VAL A 360 41.30 1.48 9.71
CA VAL A 360 41.15 0.36 8.75
C VAL A 360 39.92 0.56 7.88
N MET A 361 38.79 0.97 8.48
CA MET A 361 37.56 1.25 7.75
C MET A 361 37.68 2.46 6.83
N ASP A 362 38.40 3.50 7.24
CA ASP A 362 38.63 4.71 6.46
C ASP A 362 39.56 4.44 5.27
N GLU A 363 40.59 3.61 5.45
CA GLU A 363 41.44 3.16 4.35
C GLU A 363 40.62 2.32 3.35
N ALA A 364 39.78 1.39 3.83
CA ALA A 364 38.89 0.62 2.97
C ALA A 364 37.85 1.50 2.25
N ARG A 365 37.30 2.52 2.92
CA ARG A 365 36.38 3.51 2.31
C ARG A 365 37.09 4.33 1.25
N LYS A 366 38.34 4.71 1.49
CA LYS A 366 39.17 5.43 0.51
C LYS A 366 39.47 4.56 -0.71
N GLU A 367 39.84 3.29 -0.51
CA GLU A 367 40.05 2.33 -1.59
C GLU A 367 38.76 2.12 -2.40
N LEU A 368 37.63 1.94 -1.72
CA LEU A 368 36.31 1.84 -2.35
C LEU A 368 35.97 3.09 -3.16
N THR A 369 36.24 4.28 -2.62
CA THR A 369 36.00 5.56 -3.31
C THR A 369 36.88 5.67 -4.56
N ASN A 370 38.14 5.28 -4.48
CA ASN A 370 39.03 5.24 -5.63
C ASN A 370 38.50 4.29 -6.71
N LYS A 371 38.09 3.08 -6.34
CA LYS A 371 37.52 2.09 -7.28
C LYS A 371 36.20 2.55 -7.90
N ARG A 372 35.31 3.15 -7.10
CA ARG A 372 34.06 3.75 -7.60
C ARG A 372 34.34 4.88 -8.59
N THR A 373 35.31 5.73 -8.30
CA THR A 373 35.72 6.82 -9.20
C THR A 373 36.32 6.28 -10.50
N GLU A 374 37.13 5.22 -10.43
CA GLU A 374 37.71 4.53 -11.59
C GLU A 374 36.62 3.92 -12.50
N ILE A 375 35.64 3.24 -11.90
CA ILE A 375 34.49 2.67 -12.62
C ILE A 375 33.62 3.78 -13.21
N ALA A 376 33.28 4.81 -12.43
CA ALA A 376 32.47 5.93 -12.89
C ALA A 376 33.14 6.68 -14.05
N ARG A 377 34.46 6.92 -13.97
CA ARG A 377 35.23 7.52 -15.07
C ARG A 377 35.13 6.68 -16.33
N SER A 378 35.33 5.37 -16.21
CA SER A 378 35.23 4.44 -17.35
C SER A 378 33.81 4.44 -17.95
N HIS A 379 32.79 4.42 -17.10
CA HIS A 379 31.39 4.43 -17.52
C HIS A 379 31.00 5.74 -18.23
N ILE A 380 31.40 6.90 -17.66
CA ILE A 380 31.14 8.22 -18.26
C ILE A 380 31.80 8.31 -19.63
N LEU A 381 33.05 7.85 -19.77
CA LEU A 381 33.75 7.85 -21.06
C LEU A 381 33.06 6.96 -22.09
N LYS A 382 32.69 5.73 -21.72
CA LYS A 382 31.97 4.80 -22.61
C LYS A 382 30.62 5.37 -23.06
N THR A 383 29.84 5.90 -22.12
CA THR A 383 28.53 6.49 -22.41
C THR A 383 28.66 7.73 -23.28
N SER A 384 29.67 8.57 -23.02
CA SER A 384 29.94 9.78 -23.82
C SER A 384 30.40 9.43 -25.25
N LEU A 385 31.06 8.29 -25.44
CA LEU A 385 31.43 7.77 -26.76
C LEU A 385 30.18 7.32 -27.53
N ASP A 386 29.28 6.60 -26.86
CA ASP A 386 28.00 6.10 -27.41
C ASP A 386 27.05 7.26 -27.80
N THR A 387 27.10 8.40 -27.09
CA THR A 387 26.31 9.59 -27.45
C THR A 387 26.94 10.42 -28.57
N LEU A 388 28.27 10.44 -28.66
CA LEU A 388 29.01 11.13 -29.72
C LEU A 388 28.78 10.51 -31.08
N SER A 389 28.70 9.18 -31.17
CA SER A 389 28.43 8.47 -32.43
C SER A 389 27.14 8.96 -33.10
N ALA A 390 26.13 9.35 -32.31
CA ALA A 390 24.82 9.76 -32.81
C ALA A 390 24.64 11.28 -33.05
N ARG A 391 25.54 12.16 -32.57
CA ARG A 391 25.22 13.61 -32.42
C ARG A 391 26.33 14.63 -32.69
N ALA A 392 27.57 14.24 -32.98
CA ALA A 392 28.63 15.21 -33.21
C ALA A 392 28.60 15.78 -34.65
N ALA A 393 28.35 17.08 -34.83
CA ALA A 393 28.37 17.69 -36.17
C ALA A 393 29.80 17.97 -36.70
N ASP A 394 30.79 17.93 -35.81
CA ASP A 394 32.18 18.33 -36.10
C ASP A 394 33.10 17.15 -36.47
N LEU A 395 32.55 15.94 -36.59
CA LEU A 395 33.27 14.71 -36.94
C LEU A 395 32.88 14.25 -38.35
N PRO A 396 33.83 13.78 -39.17
CA PRO A 396 33.55 13.11 -40.45
C PRO A 396 32.65 11.88 -40.29
N ASP A 397 31.75 11.64 -41.26
CA ASP A 397 30.80 10.51 -41.25
C ASP A 397 31.49 9.14 -41.06
N GLU A 398 32.66 8.92 -41.66
CA GLU A 398 33.45 7.69 -41.49
C GLU A 398 33.86 7.45 -40.03
N LEU A 399 34.16 8.52 -39.27
CA LEU A 399 34.51 8.40 -37.86
C LEU A 399 33.29 8.10 -36.98
N HIS A 400 32.07 8.47 -37.40
CA HIS A 400 30.86 8.12 -36.67
C HIS A 400 30.60 6.62 -36.65
N GLU A 401 30.79 5.96 -37.80
CA GLU A 401 30.64 4.50 -37.91
C GLU A 401 31.65 3.78 -37.02
N VAL A 402 32.92 4.16 -37.11
CA VAL A 402 34.00 3.57 -36.29
C VAL A 402 33.78 3.81 -34.80
N ILE A 403 33.36 5.02 -34.38
CA ILE A 403 33.04 5.29 -32.96
C ILE A 403 31.88 4.42 -32.48
N THR A 404 30.88 4.15 -33.32
CA THR A 404 29.73 3.28 -32.98
C THR A 404 30.17 1.84 -32.73
N ILE A 405 31.01 1.30 -33.61
CA ILE A 405 31.56 -0.05 -33.51
C ILE A 405 32.41 -0.19 -32.24
N ILE A 406 33.30 0.76 -31.99
CA ILE A 406 34.17 0.77 -30.79
C ILE A 406 33.36 0.95 -29.51
N ALA A 407 32.33 1.82 -29.50
CA ALA A 407 31.43 1.97 -28.36
C ALA A 407 30.68 0.65 -28.06
N ALA A 408 30.18 -0.03 -29.09
CA ALA A 408 29.54 -1.34 -28.95
C ALA A 408 30.51 -2.41 -28.40
N GLN A 409 31.76 -2.43 -28.88
CA GLN A 409 32.81 -3.32 -28.37
C GLN A 409 33.13 -3.04 -26.89
N LEU A 410 33.32 -1.77 -26.52
CA LEU A 410 33.64 -1.34 -25.15
C LEU A 410 32.49 -1.60 -24.16
N ASN A 411 31.25 -1.62 -24.65
CA ASN A 411 30.06 -1.95 -23.88
C ASN A 411 29.76 -3.47 -23.84
N GLY A 412 30.62 -4.30 -24.44
CA GLY A 412 30.46 -5.76 -24.42
C GLY A 412 29.33 -6.27 -25.32
N ARG A 413 28.84 -5.44 -26.26
CA ARG A 413 27.79 -5.83 -27.22
C ARG A 413 28.34 -6.70 -28.37
N ILE A 414 29.66 -6.85 -28.45
CA ILE A 414 30.36 -7.66 -29.48
C ILE A 414 31.09 -8.84 -28.81
N PRO A 415 30.81 -10.09 -29.22
CA PRO A 415 31.47 -11.29 -28.71
C PRO A 415 33.00 -11.28 -28.90
N SER A 416 33.73 -11.96 -28.03
CA SER A 416 35.20 -12.01 -28.07
C SER A 416 35.76 -12.62 -29.37
N SER A 417 35.00 -13.51 -30.01
CA SER A 417 35.36 -14.20 -31.27
C SER A 417 35.38 -13.29 -32.49
N GLU A 418 34.68 -12.15 -32.44
CA GLU A 418 34.57 -11.21 -33.58
C GLU A 418 35.55 -10.05 -33.46
N ARG A 419 36.34 -9.98 -32.38
CA ARG A 419 37.28 -8.88 -32.12
C ARG A 419 38.45 -8.82 -33.09
N GLU A 420 38.84 -9.94 -33.69
CA GLU A 420 39.91 -9.98 -34.70
C GLU A 420 39.49 -9.28 -36.00
N ILE A 421 38.20 -9.29 -36.32
CA ILE A 421 37.66 -8.65 -37.53
C ILE A 421 37.65 -7.13 -37.39
N LEU A 422 37.50 -6.62 -36.17
CA LEU A 422 37.41 -5.19 -35.86
C LEU A 422 38.78 -4.53 -35.64
N GLN A 423 39.87 -5.25 -35.88
CA GLN A 423 41.21 -4.73 -35.59
C GLN A 423 41.57 -3.51 -36.45
N GLU A 424 41.12 -3.47 -37.71
CA GLU A 424 41.29 -2.33 -38.61
C GLU A 424 40.53 -1.08 -38.11
N ASP A 425 39.30 -1.26 -37.61
CA ASP A 425 38.50 -0.17 -37.01
C ASP A 425 39.14 0.37 -35.73
N VAL A 426 39.73 -0.51 -34.90
CA VAL A 426 40.46 -0.12 -33.69
C VAL A 426 41.71 0.69 -34.04
N GLU A 427 42.48 0.25 -35.04
CA GLU A 427 43.66 0.98 -35.52
C GLU A 427 43.27 2.36 -36.05
N TYR A 428 42.27 2.45 -36.92
CA TYR A 428 41.76 3.71 -37.45
C TYR A 428 41.24 4.66 -36.35
N PHE A 429 40.53 4.13 -35.35
CA PHE A 429 40.10 4.89 -34.16
C PHE A 429 41.29 5.45 -33.37
N THR A 430 42.35 4.66 -33.19
CA THR A 430 43.54 5.11 -32.46
C THR A 430 44.35 6.16 -33.21
N GLU A 431 44.43 6.07 -34.54
CA GLU A 431 45.09 7.09 -35.38
C GLU A 431 44.34 8.43 -35.33
N HIS A 432 43.01 8.41 -35.26
CA HIS A 432 42.16 9.59 -35.22
C HIS A 432 41.70 10.00 -33.81
N ILE A 433 42.42 9.56 -32.77
CA ILE A 433 42.06 9.81 -31.37
C ILE A 433 42.03 11.30 -30.99
N VAL A 434 42.80 12.15 -31.69
CA VAL A 434 42.91 13.59 -31.38
C VAL A 434 41.61 14.35 -31.71
N PRO A 435 41.03 14.26 -32.92
CA PRO A 435 39.69 14.77 -33.20
C PRO A 435 38.61 14.23 -32.25
N ILE A 436 38.62 12.92 -31.97
CA ILE A 436 37.62 12.26 -31.12
C ILE A 436 37.70 12.79 -29.69
N SER A 437 38.90 12.89 -29.12
CA SER A 437 39.11 13.42 -27.77
C SER A 437 38.72 14.90 -27.65
N ARG A 438 38.88 15.70 -28.71
CA ARG A 438 38.40 17.09 -28.75
C ARG A 438 36.88 17.15 -28.69
N ALA A 439 36.19 16.38 -29.54
CA ALA A 439 34.72 16.30 -29.56
C ALA A 439 34.16 15.79 -28.22
N LEU A 440 34.81 14.78 -27.64
CA LEU A 440 34.45 14.22 -26.34
C LEU A 440 34.66 15.24 -25.21
N SER A 441 35.76 15.99 -25.25
CA SER A 441 36.01 17.06 -24.28
C SER A 441 34.97 18.18 -24.38
N THR A 442 34.55 18.56 -25.59
CA THR A 442 33.48 19.55 -25.78
C THR A 442 32.13 19.05 -25.27
N HIS A 443 31.81 17.77 -25.50
CA HIS A 443 30.59 17.15 -25.00
C HIS A 443 30.56 17.10 -23.46
N LEU A 444 31.64 16.62 -22.85
CA LEU A 444 31.77 16.57 -21.39
C LEU A 444 31.71 17.97 -20.75
N LYS A 445 32.31 18.98 -21.40
CA LYS A 445 32.21 20.38 -20.94
C LYS A 445 30.77 20.88 -21.01
N SER A 446 30.02 20.54 -22.06
CA SER A 446 28.59 20.87 -22.15
C SER A 446 27.79 20.21 -21.03
N ILE A 447 28.03 18.93 -20.72
CA ILE A 447 27.38 18.23 -19.61
C ILE A 447 27.74 18.89 -18.28
N ALA A 448 29.01 19.21 -18.05
CA ALA A 448 29.44 19.88 -16.82
C ALA A 448 28.75 21.25 -16.62
N LEU A 449 28.60 22.04 -17.70
CA LEU A 449 27.86 23.31 -17.64
C LEU A 449 26.36 23.12 -17.37
N GLN A 450 25.76 22.05 -17.90
CA GLN A 450 24.37 21.70 -17.57
C GLN A 450 24.23 21.32 -16.09
N LEU A 451 25.20 20.59 -15.53
CA LEU A 451 25.24 20.28 -14.10
C LEU A 451 25.42 21.55 -13.25
N CYS A 452 26.27 22.50 -13.66
CA CYS A 452 26.37 23.80 -12.99
C CYS A 452 25.03 24.53 -12.95
N ARG A 453 24.26 24.49 -14.05
CA ARG A 453 22.92 25.10 -14.12
C ARG A 453 21.91 24.42 -13.19
N ILE A 454 22.02 23.11 -13.00
CA ILE A 454 21.17 22.36 -12.05
C ILE A 454 21.56 22.72 -10.61
N ALA A 455 22.87 22.79 -10.32
CA ALA A 455 23.39 23.10 -8.99
C ALA A 455 23.07 24.54 -8.55
N ALA A 456 23.06 25.50 -9.48
CA ALA A 456 22.77 26.91 -9.22
C ALA A 456 21.76 27.46 -10.25
N PRO A 457 20.44 27.30 -10.03
CA PRO A 457 19.42 27.69 -10.99
C PRO A 457 19.32 29.21 -11.20
N GLU A 458 19.80 30.01 -10.24
CA GLU A 458 19.73 31.49 -10.28
C GLU A 458 20.95 32.15 -10.94
N ALA A 459 22.04 31.41 -11.16
CA ALA A 459 23.29 31.92 -11.72
C ALA A 459 23.49 31.43 -13.16
N GLU A 460 24.07 32.28 -14.02
CA GLU A 460 24.48 31.82 -15.35
C GLU A 460 25.66 30.84 -15.25
N PRO A 461 25.59 29.66 -15.91
CA PRO A 461 26.63 28.65 -15.79
C PRO A 461 27.92 29.12 -16.49
N THR A 462 28.96 29.36 -15.69
CA THR A 462 30.29 29.73 -16.21
C THR A 462 31.27 28.56 -16.05
N PRO A 463 32.25 28.38 -16.96
CA PRO A 463 33.25 27.31 -16.84
C PRO A 463 34.08 27.35 -15.55
N SER A 464 34.17 28.51 -14.90
CA SER A 464 34.84 28.69 -13.60
C SER A 464 34.12 28.02 -12.43
N MET A 465 32.84 27.66 -12.58
CA MET A 465 32.05 26.99 -11.53
C MET A 465 32.23 25.47 -11.53
N ILE A 466 32.84 24.90 -12.58
CA ILE A 466 32.99 23.43 -12.71
C ILE A 466 33.83 22.82 -11.57
N PRO A 467 34.95 23.43 -11.13
CA PRO A 467 35.73 22.90 -10.01
C PRO A 467 34.98 22.89 -8.66
N ASP A 468 33.96 23.75 -8.51
CA ASP A 468 33.20 23.90 -7.26
C ASP A 468 32.03 22.91 -7.15
N LEU A 469 31.60 22.30 -8.26
CA LEU A 469 30.50 21.32 -8.31
C LEU A 469 30.62 20.19 -7.25
N PRO A 470 31.79 19.55 -7.04
CA PRO A 470 31.92 18.51 -6.03
C PRO A 470 31.70 19.03 -4.61
N ALA A 471 32.16 20.25 -4.30
CA ALA A 471 31.94 20.86 -3.00
C ALA A 471 30.46 21.18 -2.78
N ILE A 472 29.80 21.76 -3.79
CA ILE A 472 28.36 22.06 -3.74
C ILE A 472 27.53 20.77 -3.57
N ALA A 473 27.88 19.70 -4.29
CA ALA A 473 27.18 18.42 -4.17
C ALA A 473 27.37 17.79 -2.78
N GLN A 474 28.57 17.94 -2.19
CA GLN A 474 28.86 17.46 -0.85
C GLN A 474 28.08 18.26 0.20
N ASP A 475 28.07 19.58 0.10
CA ASP A 475 27.30 20.46 0.99
C ASP A 475 25.80 20.13 0.94
N GLN A 476 25.23 19.95 -0.26
CA GLN A 476 23.84 19.53 -0.42
C GLN A 476 23.55 18.15 0.18
N HIS A 477 24.48 17.21 0.07
CA HIS A 477 24.34 15.88 0.67
C HIS A 477 24.38 15.95 2.20
N ASP A 478 25.26 16.79 2.75
CA ASP A 478 25.39 16.99 4.18
C ASP A 478 24.17 17.74 4.75
N ASP A 479 23.63 18.73 4.03
CA ASP A 479 22.36 19.42 4.36
C ASP A 479 21.18 18.46 4.35
N LEU A 480 21.07 17.60 3.32
CA LEU A 480 20.01 16.59 3.24
C LEU A 480 20.11 15.58 4.38
N ARG A 481 21.34 15.15 4.72
CA ARG A 481 21.56 14.26 5.86
C ARG A 481 21.16 14.94 7.18
N ALA A 482 21.55 16.20 7.38
CA ALA A 482 21.19 16.97 8.57
C ALA A 482 19.67 17.16 8.70
N ALA A 483 19.00 17.51 7.60
CA ALA A 483 17.54 17.65 7.55
C ALA A 483 16.82 16.33 7.83
N THR A 484 17.33 15.21 7.31
CA THR A 484 16.77 13.87 7.55
C THR A 484 16.87 13.48 9.03
N THR A 485 18.03 13.72 9.65
CA THR A 485 18.23 13.48 11.09
C THR A 485 17.30 14.36 11.92
N ALA A 486 17.21 15.66 11.59
CA ALA A 486 16.34 16.59 12.30
C ALA A 486 14.84 16.19 12.19
N LEU A 487 14.41 15.68 11.04
CA LEU A 487 13.06 15.15 10.86
C LEU A 487 12.82 13.90 11.73
N GLY A 488 13.80 13.02 11.84
CA GLY A 488 13.75 11.87 12.74
C GLY A 488 13.56 12.29 14.21
N ASP A 489 14.36 13.25 14.68
CA ASP A 489 14.25 13.79 16.03
C ASP A 489 12.90 14.46 16.30
N GLN A 490 12.36 15.22 15.31
CA GLN A 490 11.04 15.83 15.42
C GLN A 490 9.92 14.79 15.50
N ARG A 491 10.00 13.71 14.73
CA ARG A 491 9.04 12.60 14.77
C ARG A 491 9.06 11.89 16.12
N ALA A 492 10.23 11.64 16.68
CA ALA A 492 10.36 11.06 18.02
C ALA A 492 9.69 11.95 19.08
N ARG A 493 9.98 13.26 19.07
CA ARG A 493 9.35 14.23 19.98
C ARG A 493 7.83 14.29 19.82
N LEU A 494 7.32 14.17 18.59
CA LEU A 494 5.88 14.15 18.33
C LEU A 494 5.23 12.88 18.90
N ALA A 495 5.88 11.73 18.76
CA ALA A 495 5.41 10.47 19.33
C ALA A 495 5.38 10.54 20.87
N ASP A 496 6.43 11.07 21.51
CA ASP A 496 6.49 11.27 22.96
C ASP A 496 5.35 12.20 23.43
N LEU A 497 5.12 13.30 22.70
CA LEU A 497 4.03 14.22 23.00
C LEU A 497 2.66 13.54 22.86
N ALA A 498 2.44 12.77 21.79
CA ALA A 498 1.20 12.03 21.59
C ALA A 498 0.95 11.01 22.71
N ALA A 499 1.98 10.28 23.14
CA ALA A 499 1.90 9.36 24.28
C ALA A 499 1.53 10.10 25.57
N SER A 500 2.14 11.26 25.84
CA SER A 500 1.82 12.08 27.02
C SER A 500 0.38 12.61 27.01
N VAL A 501 -0.15 12.97 25.84
CA VAL A 501 -1.53 13.43 25.67
C VAL A 501 -2.51 12.27 25.89
N LEU A 502 -2.21 11.08 25.37
CA LEU A 502 -3.03 9.89 25.58
C LEU A 502 -3.06 9.48 27.06
N GLU A 503 -1.92 9.56 27.74
CA GLU A 503 -1.85 9.31 29.18
C GLU A 503 -2.69 10.32 29.97
N ALA A 504 -2.59 11.61 29.63
CA ALA A 504 -3.41 12.66 30.25
C ALA A 504 -4.91 12.44 30.01
N GLN A 505 -5.30 12.05 28.79
CA GLN A 505 -6.69 11.72 28.44
C GLN A 505 -7.20 10.52 29.24
N THR A 506 -6.37 9.48 29.39
CA THR A 506 -6.72 8.29 30.17
C THR A 506 -6.95 8.64 31.64
N ARG A 507 -6.06 9.45 32.23
CA ARG A 507 -6.23 9.96 33.61
C ARG A 507 -7.50 10.82 33.75
N LEU A 508 -7.79 11.67 32.78
CA LEU A 508 -9.02 12.48 32.79
C LEU A 508 -10.26 11.59 32.75
N MET A 509 -10.26 10.57 31.88
CA MET A 509 -11.37 9.63 31.76
C MET A 509 -11.59 8.84 33.06
N GLU A 510 -10.51 8.37 33.69
CA GLU A 510 -10.57 7.69 34.98
C GLU A 510 -11.20 8.58 36.06
N VAL A 511 -10.80 9.85 36.13
CA VAL A 511 -11.37 10.83 37.06
C VAL A 511 -12.85 11.07 36.77
N VAL A 512 -13.23 11.23 35.50
CA VAL A 512 -14.64 11.43 35.10
C VAL A 512 -15.49 10.23 35.48
N VAL A 513 -15.03 9.01 35.19
CA VAL A 513 -15.72 7.76 35.57
C VAL A 513 -15.88 7.69 37.09
N ARG A 514 -14.80 7.93 37.85
CA ARG A 514 -14.84 7.94 39.31
C ARG A 514 -15.83 8.97 39.86
N VAL A 515 -15.89 10.17 39.27
CA VAL A 515 -16.84 11.21 39.66
C VAL A 515 -18.28 10.78 39.34
N LEU A 516 -18.54 10.21 38.16
CA LEU A 516 -19.87 9.72 37.78
C LEU A 516 -20.35 8.58 38.68
N GLU A 517 -19.47 7.64 39.04
CA GLU A 517 -19.76 6.59 40.01
C GLU A 517 -20.04 7.16 41.40
N GLN A 518 -19.27 8.16 41.84
CA GLN A 518 -19.46 8.75 43.16
C GLN A 518 -20.75 9.59 43.25
N THR A 519 -21.08 10.34 42.20
CA THR A 519 -22.13 11.38 42.22
C THR A 519 -23.47 10.94 41.62
N VAL A 520 -23.46 10.18 40.51
CA VAL A 520 -24.69 9.86 39.75
C VAL A 520 -25.14 8.42 39.96
N HIS A 521 -24.23 7.44 39.85
CA HIS A 521 -24.62 6.02 39.83
C HIS A 521 -24.48 5.30 41.17
N GLY A 522 -23.69 5.85 42.10
CA GLY A 522 -23.34 5.14 43.32
C GLY A 522 -24.29 5.30 44.50
N SER A 523 -25.20 6.29 44.55
CA SER A 523 -26.06 6.48 45.73
C SER A 523 -27.05 5.32 45.92
N VAL A 524 -27.71 4.91 44.84
CA VAL A 524 -28.67 3.79 44.83
C VAL A 524 -27.94 2.46 45.00
N GLN A 525 -26.85 2.22 44.27
CA GLN A 525 -26.07 0.99 44.41
C GLN A 525 -25.45 0.85 45.81
N ARG A 526 -24.90 1.93 46.40
CA ARG A 526 -24.39 1.93 47.78
C ARG A 526 -25.52 1.71 48.80
N SER A 527 -26.69 2.31 48.62
CA SER A 527 -27.85 2.11 49.50
C SER A 527 -28.35 0.66 49.46
N VAL A 528 -28.48 0.08 48.26
CA VAL A 528 -28.91 -1.31 48.08
C VAL A 528 -27.89 -2.28 48.67
N ARG A 529 -26.59 -2.06 48.42
CA ARG A 529 -25.51 -2.87 49.00
C ARG A 529 -25.49 -2.78 50.54
N ALA A 530 -25.54 -1.58 51.10
CA ALA A 530 -25.56 -1.38 52.55
C ALA A 530 -26.80 -2.02 53.20
N LYS A 531 -27.96 -1.95 52.54
CA LYS A 531 -29.19 -2.61 53.00
C LYS A 531 -29.07 -4.14 52.96
N ALA A 532 -28.45 -4.69 51.91
CA ALA A 532 -28.20 -6.13 51.80
C ALA A 532 -27.21 -6.61 52.87
N GLU A 533 -26.11 -5.89 53.09
CA GLU A 533 -25.12 -6.19 54.13
C GLU A 533 -25.73 -6.11 55.54
N HIS A 534 -26.57 -5.11 55.81
CA HIS A 534 -27.30 -4.99 57.08
C HIS A 534 -28.25 -6.17 57.30
N LEU A 535 -29.06 -6.54 56.30
CA LEU A 535 -29.98 -7.68 56.39
C LEU A 535 -29.23 -8.99 56.59
N ALA A 536 -28.07 -9.17 55.95
CA ALA A 536 -27.21 -10.34 56.15
C ALA A 536 -26.67 -10.42 57.58
N ALA A 537 -26.22 -9.30 58.16
CA ALA A 537 -25.76 -9.24 59.54
C ALA A 537 -26.89 -9.56 60.54
N VAL A 538 -28.10 -9.04 60.32
CA VAL A 538 -29.28 -9.35 61.14
C VAL A 538 -29.62 -10.83 61.06
N ALA A 539 -29.63 -11.42 59.86
CA ALA A 539 -29.90 -12.84 59.66
C ALA A 539 -28.89 -13.72 60.43
N LYS A 540 -27.60 -13.38 60.35
CA LYS A 540 -26.54 -14.09 61.10
C LYS A 540 -26.69 -13.94 62.61
N GLY A 541 -27.09 -12.77 63.09
CA GLY A 541 -27.38 -12.55 64.51
C GLY A 541 -28.57 -13.37 65.01
N LEU A 542 -29.63 -13.47 64.20
CA LEU A 542 -30.81 -14.29 64.51
C LEU A 542 -30.48 -15.79 64.50
N GLU A 543 -29.68 -16.25 63.53
CA GLU A 543 -29.19 -17.63 63.45
C GLU A 543 -28.39 -18.02 64.71
N LEU A 544 -27.47 -17.16 65.15
CA LEU A 544 -26.70 -17.38 66.37
C LEU A 544 -27.58 -17.38 67.62
N LYS A 545 -28.58 -16.48 67.69
CA LYS A 545 -29.53 -16.42 68.79
C LYS A 545 -30.41 -17.69 68.85
N LEU A 546 -30.84 -18.19 67.69
CA LEU A 546 -31.63 -19.42 67.59
C LEU A 546 -30.79 -20.63 68.02
N SER A 547 -29.54 -20.72 67.58
CA SER A 547 -28.59 -21.74 68.03
C SER A 547 -28.42 -21.74 69.55
N LEU A 548 -28.30 -20.56 70.18
CA LEU A 548 -28.24 -20.43 71.65
C LEU A 548 -29.52 -20.90 72.34
N LEU A 549 -30.70 -20.57 71.81
CA LEU A 549 -31.99 -21.01 72.37
C LEU A 549 -32.18 -22.53 72.28
N MET A 550 -31.72 -23.15 71.18
CA MET A 550 -31.74 -24.60 71.03
C MET A 550 -30.80 -25.30 72.03
N LEU A 551 -29.62 -24.72 72.27
CA LEU A 551 -28.67 -25.21 73.29
C LEU A 551 -29.18 -25.01 74.72
N ALA A 552 -29.95 -23.95 74.99
CA ALA A 552 -30.51 -23.63 76.30
C ALA A 552 -31.78 -24.45 76.66
N GLY A 553 -32.14 -25.45 75.87
CA GLY A 553 -33.28 -26.34 76.12
C GLY A 553 -34.66 -25.67 76.01
N SER A 554 -34.72 -24.42 75.57
CA SER A 554 -35.96 -23.66 75.30
C SER A 554 -36.28 -23.76 73.81
N GLY A 555 -36.58 -24.98 73.36
CA GLY A 555 -36.94 -25.24 71.97
C GLY A 555 -38.22 -24.47 71.55
N PRO A 556 -38.32 -24.04 70.28
CA PRO A 556 -39.53 -23.40 69.77
C PRO A 556 -40.73 -24.34 69.91
N SER A 557 -41.91 -23.79 70.19
CA SER A 557 -43.15 -24.58 70.29
C SER A 557 -43.39 -25.39 69.00
N GLY A 558 -44.03 -26.56 69.11
CA GLY A 558 -44.24 -27.47 67.96
C GLY A 558 -45.07 -26.88 66.81
N GLU A 559 -45.76 -25.76 67.03
CA GLU A 559 -46.39 -24.96 65.97
C GLU A 559 -45.41 -24.00 65.31
N LEU A 560 -44.55 -23.33 66.09
CA LEU A 560 -43.52 -22.43 65.56
C LEU A 560 -42.50 -23.18 64.72
N ALA A 561 -42.11 -24.40 65.13
CA ALA A 561 -41.22 -25.26 64.34
C ALA A 561 -41.81 -25.58 62.96
N ARG A 562 -43.09 -25.98 62.90
CA ARG A 562 -43.81 -26.24 61.64
C ARG A 562 -43.99 -24.98 60.79
N ALA A 563 -44.25 -23.84 61.41
CA ALA A 563 -44.36 -22.56 60.70
C ALA A 563 -43.03 -22.11 60.10
N VAL A 564 -41.91 -22.29 60.82
CA VAL A 564 -40.56 -21.99 60.33
C VAL A 564 -40.15 -22.95 59.22
N GLU A 565 -40.50 -24.23 59.32
CA GLU A 565 -40.23 -25.22 58.26
C GLU A 565 -41.02 -24.90 56.98
N GLY A 566 -42.31 -24.53 57.11
CA GLY A 566 -43.11 -24.05 55.99
C GLY A 566 -42.60 -22.75 55.37
N TYR A 567 -42.14 -21.80 56.20
CA TYR A 567 -41.52 -20.57 55.73
C TYR A 567 -40.16 -20.80 55.06
N GLY A 568 -39.38 -21.77 55.56
CA GLY A 568 -38.12 -22.19 54.94
C GLY A 568 -38.33 -22.82 53.56
N ALA A 569 -39.38 -23.65 53.40
CA ALA A 569 -39.77 -24.18 52.10
C ALA A 569 -40.21 -23.08 51.13
N PHE A 570 -41.00 -22.10 51.61
CA PHE A 570 -41.38 -20.92 50.83
C PHE A 570 -40.16 -20.09 50.38
N LEU A 571 -39.23 -19.79 51.29
CA LEU A 571 -38.02 -19.04 50.95
C LEU A 571 -37.12 -19.77 49.94
N LYS A 572 -37.10 -21.11 50.00
CA LYS A 572 -36.34 -21.91 49.04
C LYS A 572 -36.97 -21.84 47.64
N ALA A 573 -38.30 -21.94 47.55
CA ALA A 573 -39.03 -21.77 46.30
C ALA A 573 -38.85 -20.35 45.72
N GLU A 574 -38.94 -19.32 46.57
CA GLU A 574 -38.73 -17.93 46.15
C GLU A 574 -37.29 -17.68 45.67
N ARG A 575 -36.30 -18.32 46.30
CA ARG A 575 -34.89 -18.24 45.86
C ARG A 575 -34.69 -18.88 44.49
N GLU A 576 -35.32 -20.01 44.22
CA GLU A 576 -35.28 -20.67 42.91
C GLU A 576 -35.93 -19.81 41.83
N GLU A 577 -37.08 -19.20 42.13
CA GLU A 577 -37.76 -18.25 41.25
C GLU A 577 -36.91 -17.00 40.94
N LEU A 578 -36.30 -16.41 41.97
CA LEU A 578 -35.38 -15.28 41.78
C LEU A 578 -34.13 -15.66 40.98
N GLY A 579 -33.62 -16.89 41.15
CA GLY A 579 -32.54 -17.44 40.34
C GLY A 579 -32.93 -17.54 38.87
N HIS A 580 -34.13 -18.05 38.59
CA HIS A 580 -34.68 -18.13 37.23
C HIS A 580 -34.85 -16.74 36.60
N ARG A 581 -35.37 -15.77 37.35
CA ARG A 581 -35.50 -14.37 36.90
C ARG A 581 -34.15 -13.72 36.62
N ARG A 582 -33.10 -14.04 37.39
CA ARG A 582 -31.74 -13.56 37.14
C ARG A 582 -31.22 -14.09 35.81
N VAL A 583 -31.34 -15.39 35.56
CA VAL A 583 -30.89 -16.02 34.30
C VAL A 583 -31.62 -15.41 33.10
N ILE A 584 -32.94 -15.22 33.18
CA ILE A 584 -33.70 -14.53 32.14
C ILE A 584 -33.20 -13.08 31.93
N GLY A 585 -32.86 -12.38 33.01
CA GLY A 585 -32.29 -11.03 32.94
C GLY A 585 -30.91 -11.01 32.27
N GLU A 586 -30.04 -11.97 32.61
CA GLU A 586 -28.70 -12.14 32.05
C GLU A 586 -28.76 -12.52 30.57
N ASP A 587 -29.67 -13.42 30.18
CA ASP A 587 -29.87 -13.79 28.78
C ASP A 587 -30.44 -12.63 27.96
N ARG A 588 -31.34 -11.82 28.53
CA ARG A 588 -31.80 -10.58 27.91
C ARG A 588 -30.66 -9.58 27.75
N LEU A 589 -29.81 -9.43 28.76
CA LEU A 589 -28.65 -8.54 28.70
C LEU A 589 -27.67 -9.00 27.61
N ARG A 590 -27.39 -10.31 27.53
CA ARG A 590 -26.55 -10.90 26.48
C ARG A 590 -27.15 -10.67 25.09
N ALA A 591 -28.47 -10.83 24.92
CA ALA A 591 -29.14 -10.50 23.67
C ALA A 591 -29.02 -9.01 23.31
N PHE A 592 -29.00 -8.10 24.29
CA PHE A 592 -28.72 -6.67 24.05
C PHE A 592 -27.25 -6.40 23.70
N GLU A 593 -26.31 -7.15 24.28
CA GLU A 593 -24.87 -7.06 23.98
C GLU A 593 -24.56 -7.61 22.58
N GLU A 594 -25.16 -8.74 22.20
CA GLU A 594 -25.05 -9.35 20.87
C GLU A 594 -25.71 -8.48 19.78
N ALA A 595 -26.83 -7.82 20.09
CA ALA A 595 -27.44 -6.81 19.20
C ALA A 595 -26.57 -5.55 19.03
N GLY A 596 -25.55 -5.35 19.89
CA GLY A 596 -24.54 -4.29 19.78
C GLY A 596 -23.48 -4.54 18.69
N GLY A 597 -23.44 -5.74 18.09
CA GLY A 597 -22.46 -6.11 17.06
C GLY A 597 -22.59 -5.40 15.72
N ASN A 598 -23.66 -4.62 15.49
CA ASN A 598 -23.88 -3.92 14.22
C ASN A 598 -24.33 -2.45 14.39
N GLY A 599 -23.53 -1.67 15.14
CA GLY A 599 -23.60 -0.21 15.21
C GLY A 599 -24.88 0.39 15.81
N ARG A 600 -24.79 1.66 16.27
CA ARG A 600 -25.90 2.45 16.86
C ARG A 600 -27.19 2.48 16.02
N GLY A 601 -27.13 2.17 14.73
CA GLY A 601 -28.27 2.16 13.82
C GLY A 601 -29.25 1.00 14.03
N GLY A 602 -28.79 -0.18 14.44
CA GLY A 602 -29.66 -1.34 14.70
C GLY A 602 -30.55 -1.14 15.92
N MET A 603 -29.95 -0.63 17.01
CA MET A 603 -30.62 -0.38 18.29
C MET A 603 -31.80 0.61 18.16
N MET A 604 -31.64 1.73 17.43
CA MET A 604 -32.75 2.67 17.24
C MET A 604 -33.84 2.12 16.32
N ARG A 605 -33.50 1.20 15.42
CA ARG A 605 -34.48 0.59 14.50
C ARG A 605 -35.41 -0.37 15.22
N GLU A 606 -34.87 -1.14 16.16
CA GLU A 606 -35.65 -2.09 16.96
C GLU A 606 -36.49 -1.39 18.04
N ILE A 607 -35.95 -0.35 18.67
CA ILE A 607 -36.72 0.53 19.57
C ILE A 607 -37.86 1.22 18.81
N ALA A 608 -37.59 1.74 17.60
CA ALA A 608 -38.62 2.37 16.77
C ALA A 608 -39.71 1.38 16.35
N ARG A 609 -39.34 0.14 16.01
CA ARG A 609 -40.31 -0.91 15.67
C ARG A 609 -41.22 -1.25 16.85
N ARG A 610 -40.65 -1.46 18.05
CA ARG A 610 -41.45 -1.76 19.24
C ARG A 610 -42.31 -0.60 19.69
N TYR A 611 -41.82 0.63 19.53
CA TYR A 611 -42.63 1.82 19.79
C TYR A 611 -43.85 1.86 18.86
N ALA A 612 -43.68 1.55 17.57
CA ALA A 612 -44.78 1.50 16.61
C ALA A 612 -45.81 0.40 16.94
N GLU A 613 -45.37 -0.80 17.34
CA GLU A 613 -46.27 -1.90 17.75
C GLU A 613 -47.10 -1.51 19.00
N VAL A 614 -46.47 -0.85 19.99
CA VAL A 614 -47.15 -0.39 21.21
C VAL A 614 -48.14 0.74 20.91
N GLU A 615 -47.79 1.65 20.00
CA GLU A 615 -48.68 2.74 19.57
C GLU A 615 -49.93 2.18 18.88
N GLU A 616 -49.78 1.13 18.06
CA GLU A 616 -50.88 0.43 17.42
C GLU A 616 -51.80 -0.26 18.46
N GLU A 617 -51.22 -0.95 19.45
CA GLU A 617 -52.00 -1.55 20.54
C GLU A 617 -52.76 -0.51 21.37
N ILE A 618 -52.14 0.64 21.67
CA ILE A 618 -52.80 1.72 22.40
C ILE A 618 -54.00 2.24 21.62
N THR A 619 -53.87 2.48 20.31
CA THR A 619 -55.01 2.90 19.47
C THR A 619 -56.13 1.86 19.43
N LYS A 620 -55.77 0.57 19.41
CA LYS A 620 -56.74 -0.53 19.40
C LYS A 620 -57.51 -0.62 20.71
N VAL A 621 -56.81 -0.51 21.83
CA VAL A 621 -57.40 -0.47 23.18
C VAL A 621 -58.26 0.78 23.35
N GLN A 622 -57.84 1.94 22.84
CA GLN A 622 -58.67 3.15 22.87
C GLN A 622 -59.98 2.99 22.06
N MET A 623 -59.93 2.34 20.90
CA MET A 623 -61.13 2.02 20.12
C MET A 623 -62.06 1.03 20.85
N GLU A 624 -61.50 0.03 21.54
CA GLU A 624 -62.28 -0.91 22.33
C GLU A 624 -62.89 -0.27 23.59
N VAL A 625 -62.16 0.61 24.27
CA VAL A 625 -62.67 1.40 25.40
C VAL A 625 -63.77 2.36 24.94
N GLY A 626 -63.63 3.00 23.77
CA GLY A 626 -64.66 3.86 23.19
C GLY A 626 -65.93 3.09 22.80
N ARG A 627 -65.82 1.80 22.45
CA ARG A 627 -66.98 0.92 22.22
C ARG A 627 -67.69 0.48 23.50
N LEU A 628 -67.01 0.55 24.64
CA LEU A 628 -67.55 0.14 25.95
C LEU A 628 -68.15 1.30 26.75
N GLN A 629 -68.07 2.54 26.27
CA GLN A 629 -68.77 3.68 26.87
C GLN A 629 -70.21 3.76 26.32
N PRO A 630 -71.24 3.63 27.16
CA PRO A 630 -72.62 3.84 26.74
C PRO A 630 -72.87 5.33 26.47
N SER A 631 -73.58 5.60 25.37
CA SER A 631 -74.03 6.93 24.91
C SER A 631 -74.79 7.74 25.95
#